data_AF-A0A3D2VDH7-F1
#
_entry.id   AF-A0A3D2VDH7-F1
#
_cell.length_a   1.000
_cell.length_b   1.000
_cell.length_c   1.000
_cell.angle_alpha   90.00
_cell.angle_beta   90.00
_cell.angle_gamma   90.00
#
_symmetry.space_group_name_H-M   'P 1'
#
loop_
_entity.id
_entity.type
_entity.pdbx_description
1 polymer ?
#
loop_
_entity_poly.entity_id
_entity_poly.type
_entity_poly.pdbx_seq_one_letter_code
_entity_poly.pdbx_strand_id
1 'polypeptide(L)' 'MSLTRYRIGEEAGAPTVTDDMMLLTTLYGLLVGILLTFIARRLRQRWMVFWGGGLSALSLAYLLAYWVGWI' A
#
# COMPACT_ATOMS: atom_id res chain seq x y z
N MET A 1 3.45 -29.35 -6.88
CA MET A 1 4.53 -28.85 -7.74
C MET A 1 3.97 -27.72 -8.59
N SER A 2 4.34 -26.47 -8.31
CA SER A 2 3.95 -25.30 -9.12
C SER A 2 4.90 -25.20 -10.32
N LEU A 3 4.36 -25.19 -11.53
CA LEU A 3 5.11 -24.96 -12.77
C LEU A 3 5.34 -23.44 -12.92
N THR A 4 6.34 -22.91 -12.20
CA THR A 4 6.88 -21.58 -12.52
C THR A 4 7.53 -21.66 -13.90
N ARG A 5 6.83 -21.12 -14.91
CA ARG A 5 7.30 -21.08 -16.29
C ARG A 5 8.55 -20.20 -16.33
N TYR A 6 9.72 -20.81 -16.54
CA TYR A 6 10.97 -20.08 -16.79
C TYR A 6 10.78 -19.17 -18.01
N ARG A 7 10.82 -17.86 -17.81
CA ARG A 7 10.75 -16.85 -18.87
C ARG A 7 12.19 -16.39 -19.18
N ILE A 8 12.67 -16.76 -20.36
CA ILE A 8 14.01 -16.38 -20.84
C ILE A 8 14.06 -14.84 -20.93
N GLY A 9 14.91 -14.21 -20.14
CA GLY A 9 15.06 -12.75 -20.04
C GLY A 9 14.65 -12.13 -18.70
N GLU A 10 14.10 -12.91 -17.78
CA GLU A 10 13.83 -12.50 -16.40
C GLU A 10 14.94 -13.07 -15.50
N GLU A 11 15.74 -12.20 -14.86
CA GLU A 11 16.72 -12.64 -13.88
C GLU A 11 16.01 -13.30 -12.70
N ALA A 12 16.34 -14.55 -12.42
CA ALA A 12 15.76 -15.28 -11.31
C ALA A 12 16.07 -14.55 -9.99
N GLY A 13 15.05 -14.00 -9.34
CA GLY A 13 15.18 -13.22 -8.11
C GLY A 13 15.06 -11.70 -8.27
N ALA A 14 14.80 -11.19 -9.49
CA ALA A 14 14.49 -9.77 -9.68
C ALA A 14 13.23 -9.40 -8.86
N PRO A 15 13.26 -8.31 -8.06
CA PRO A 15 12.13 -7.89 -7.27
C PRO A 15 10.94 -7.56 -8.19
N THR A 16 9.83 -8.26 -7.99
CA THR A 16 8.60 -8.05 -8.77
C THR A 16 7.94 -6.70 -8.46
N VAL A 17 8.26 -6.11 -7.31
CA VAL A 17 7.77 -4.80 -6.87
C VAL A 17 8.96 -3.87 -6.79
N THR A 18 8.94 -2.79 -7.58
CA THR A 18 9.95 -1.73 -7.52
C THR A 18 9.59 -0.70 -6.46
N ASP A 19 10.58 0.07 -6.02
CA ASP A 19 10.39 1.12 -5.01
C ASP A 19 9.37 2.18 -5.46
N ASP A 20 9.42 2.58 -6.73
CA ASP A 20 8.45 3.51 -7.31
C ASP A 20 7.02 2.96 -7.29
N MET A 21 6.84 1.66 -7.55
CA MET A 21 5.53 1.01 -7.47
C MET A 21 5.03 0.99 -6.02
N MET A 22 5.91 0.72 -5.05
CA MET A 22 5.56 0.73 -3.64
C MET A 22 5.16 2.13 -3.17
N LEU A 23 5.93 3.15 -3.56
CA LEU A 23 5.70 4.54 -3.20
C LEU A 23 4.38 5.06 -3.78
N LEU A 24 4.12 4.78 -5.06
CA LEU A 24 2.85 5.11 -5.71
C LEU A 24 1.67 4.38 -5.05
N THR A 25 1.80 3.09 -4.77
CA THR A 25 0.75 2.30 -4.10
C THR A 25 0.44 2.84 -2.72
N THR A 26 1.47 3.26 -1.99
CA THR A 26 1.33 3.84 -0.65
C THR A 26 0.62 5.19 -0.69
N LEU A 27 0.99 6.08 -1.62
CA LEU A 27 0.29 7.35 -1.82
C LEU A 27 -1.18 7.14 -2.16
N TYR A 28 -1.47 6.19 -3.06
CA TYR A 28 -2.83 5.83 -3.42
C TYR A 28 -3.61 5.29 -2.21
N GLY A 29 -3.01 4.35 -1.46
CA GLY A 29 -3.58 3.78 -0.24
C GLY A 29 -3.90 4.83 0.81
N LEU A 30 -3.03 5.83 1.00
CA LEU A 30 -3.26 6.95 1.90
C LEU A 30 -4.48 7.77 1.49
N LEU A 31 -4.55 8.19 0.23
CA LEU A 31 -5.66 9.00 -0.29
C LEU A 31 -7.00 8.25 -0.19
N VAL A 32 -7.02 6.98 -0.62
CA VAL A 32 -8.22 6.14 -0.57
C VAL A 32 -8.63 5.86 0.87
N GLY A 33 -7.68 5.56 1.75
CA GLY A 33 -7.94 5.33 3.17
C GLY A 33 -8.60 6.54 3.82
N ILE A 34 -8.07 7.74 3.56
CA ILE A 34 -8.62 9.00 4.08
C ILE A 34 -10.04 9.19 3.56
N LEU A 35 -10.24 9.07 2.25
CA LEU A 35 -11.55 9.24 1.61
C LEU A 35 -12.59 8.26 2.18
N LEU A 36 -12.24 6.97 2.27
CA LEU A 36 -13.09 5.93 2.84
C LEU A 36 -13.44 6.23 4.30
N THR A 37 -12.47 6.69 5.09
CA THR A 37 -12.69 7.04 6.50
C THR A 37 -13.70 8.18 6.64
N PHE A 38 -13.57 9.23 5.83
CA PHE A 38 -14.50 10.36 5.85
C PHE A 38 -15.92 9.95 5.43
N ILE A 39 -16.05 9.19 4.35
CA ILE A 39 -17.35 8.70 3.86
C ILE A 39 -17.98 7.76 4.91
N ALA A 40 -17.21 6.80 5.42
CA ALA A 40 -17.66 5.84 6.42
C ALA A 40 -18.11 6.51 7.72
N ARG A 41 -17.41 7.56 8.15
CA ARG A 41 -17.79 8.36 9.32
C ARG A 41 -19.14 9.04 9.11
N ARG A 42 -19.39 9.60 7.91
CA ARG A 42 -20.69 10.18 7.56
C ARG A 42 -21.81 9.14 7.54
N LEU A 43 -21.53 7.92 7.06
CA LEU A 43 -22.48 6.80 6.99
C LEU A 43 -22.59 6.02 8.31
N ARG A 44 -21.87 6.41 9.37
CA ARG A 44 -21.80 5.71 10.68
C ARG A 44 -21.33 4.26 10.59
N GLN A 45 -20.61 3.90 9.53
CA GLN A 45 -20.03 2.58 9.29
C GLN A 45 -18.72 2.44 10.06
N ARG A 46 -18.81 2.15 11.37
CA ARG A 46 -17.65 2.10 12.29
C ARG A 46 -16.55 1.14 11.82
N TRP A 47 -16.93 0.02 11.22
CA TRP A 47 -15.98 -0.96 10.70
C TRP A 47 -15.14 -0.39 9.54
N MET A 48 -15.77 0.34 8.62
CA MET A 48 -15.03 0.99 7.52
C MET A 48 -14.17 2.16 7.99
N VAL A 49 -14.56 2.85 9.06
CA VAL A 49 -13.71 3.88 9.69
C VAL A 49 -12.43 3.25 10.24
N PHE A 50 -12.53 2.07 10.87
CA PHE A 50 -11.36 1.35 11.36
C PHE A 50 -10.42 0.94 10.22
N TRP A 51 -10.94 0.31 9.16
CA TRP A 51 -10.11 -0.14 8.03
C TRP A 51 -9.53 1.00 7.20
N GLY A 52 -10.34 2.02 6.88
CA GLY A 52 -9.86 3.20 6.16
C GLY A 52 -8.83 3.98 6.96
N GLY A 53 -9.06 4.11 8.27
CA GLY A 53 -8.14 4.78 9.18
C GLY A 53 -6.83 4.02 9.32
N GLY A 54 -6.91 2.69 9.49
CA GLY A 54 -5.74 1.81 9.54
C GLY A 54 -4.91 1.85 8.25
N LEU A 55 -5.56 1.78 7.09
CA LEU A 55 -4.88 1.91 5.79
C LEU A 55 -4.15 3.25 5.67
N SER A 56 -4.82 4.34 6.08
CA SER A 56 -4.23 5.69 6.07
C SER A 56 -3.03 5.78 7.00
N ALA A 57 -3.17 5.28 8.23
CA ALA A 57 -2.12 5.35 9.25
C ALA A 57 -0.88 4.54 8.85
N LEU A 58 -1.05 3.33 8.32
CA LEU A 58 0.05 2.50 7.84
C LEU A 58 0.74 3.13 6.62
N SER A 59 -0.05 3.68 5.70
CA SER A 59 0.51 4.36 4.52
C SER A 59 1.30 5.60 4.91
N LEU A 60 0.80 6.38 5.86
CA LEU A 60 1.51 7.54 6.41
C LEU A 60 2.81 7.12 7.12
N ALA A 61 2.76 6.07 7.94
CA ALA A 61 3.94 5.55 8.64
C ALA A 61 5.03 5.11 7.65
N TYR A 62 4.67 4.42 6.56
CA TYR A 62 5.60 4.05 5.50
C TYR A 62 6.23 5.29 4.85
N LEU A 63 5.42 6.29 4.46
CA LEU A 63 5.93 7.51 3.83
C LEU A 63 6.86 8.31 4.75
N LEU A 64 6.58 8.34 6.05
CA LEU A 64 7.45 8.98 7.03
C LEU A 64 8.77 8.21 7.19
N ALA A 65 8.73 6.88 7.25
CA ALA A 65 9.93 6.06 7.31
C ALA A 65 10.81 6.24 6.06
N TYR A 66 10.19 6.28 4.88
CA TYR A 66 10.87 6.58 3.62
C TYR A 66 11.48 7.99 3.61
N TRP A 67 10.74 9.00 4.08
CA TRP A 67 11.21 10.39 4.09
C TRP A 67 12.40 10.62 5.04
N VAL A 68 12.47 9.90 6.16
CA VAL A 68 13.58 9.94 7.10
C VAL A 68 14.75 9.02 6.66
N GLY A 69 14.56 8.21 5.62
CA GLY A 69 15.58 7.31 5.07
C GLY A 69 15.80 6.05 5.91
N TRP A 70 14.80 5.59 6.65
CA TRP A 70 14.83 4.30 7.37
C TRP A 70 14.60 3.09 6.47
N ILE A 71 13.97 3.33 5.33
CA ILE A 71 13.69 2.40 4.22
C ILE A 71 13.90 3.16 2.92
#